data_AF-A0A5E7Y461-F1
#
_entry.id   AF-A0A5E7Y461-F1
#
_cell.length_a   1.000
_cell.length_b   1.000
_cell.length_c   1.000
_cell.angle_alpha   90.00
_cell.angle_beta   90.00
_cell.angle_gamma   90.00
#
_symmetry.space_group_name_H-M   'P 1'
#
loop_
_entity.id
_entity.type
_entity.pdbx_description
1 polymer ?
#
loop_
_entity_poly.entity_id
_entity_poly.type
_entity_poly.pdbx_seq_one_letter_code
_entity_poly.pdbx_strand_id
1 'polypeptide(L)'
;MTKIYELVTTGWHFARWLRLGFGVFLAAQAIQLSDVLSGVLAALLLFQAVTNTGCCGAGGCAVPTASKKENLPDQKTVYEEVK
;
A
#
# COMPACT_ATOMS: atom_id res chain seq x y z
N MET A 1 21.70 -14.49 11.63
CA MET A 1 20.83 -15.03 10.56
C MET A 1 19.43 -14.40 10.63
N THR A 2 19.30 -13.08 10.69
CA THR A 2 18.01 -12.39 10.95
C THR A 2 17.60 -11.37 9.89
N LYS A 3 18.50 -10.95 8.99
CA LYS A 3 18.24 -9.83 8.05
C LYS A 3 17.57 -10.21 6.72
N ILE A 4 17.49 -11.50 6.37
CA ILE A 4 17.07 -11.93 5.03
C ILE A 4 15.53 -12.13 4.94
N TYR A 5 14.84 -12.51 6.02
CA TYR A 5 13.37 -12.53 6.05
C TYR A 5 12.73 -11.14 5.98
N GLU A 6 13.41 -10.09 6.46
CA GLU A 6 12.96 -8.69 6.38
C GLU A 6 12.84 -8.16 4.95
N LEU A 7 13.48 -8.85 4.00
CA LEU A 7 13.56 -8.51 2.59
C LEU A 7 12.91 -9.55 1.67
N VAL A 8 12.69 -10.80 2.10
CA VAL A 8 11.87 -11.78 1.34
C VAL A 8 10.44 -11.26 1.16
N THR A 9 9.98 -10.40 2.07
CA THR A 9 8.92 -9.38 1.86
C THR A 9 9.41 -8.25 0.96
N THR A 10 9.94 -8.60 -0.21
CA THR A 10 10.11 -7.73 -1.37
C THR A 10 8.69 -7.42 -1.83
N GLY A 11 8.02 -6.52 -1.09
CA GLY A 11 6.63 -6.68 -0.64
C GLY A 11 5.56 -6.74 -1.72
N TRP A 12 5.92 -6.50 -2.96
CA TRP A 12 5.01 -6.39 -4.08
C TRP A 12 4.30 -7.71 -4.42
N HIS A 13 5.05 -8.80 -4.60
CA HIS A 13 4.45 -10.10 -4.93
C HIS A 13 3.72 -10.71 -3.74
N PHE A 14 4.31 -10.68 -2.54
CA PHE A 14 3.64 -11.20 -1.34
C PHE A 14 2.34 -10.44 -1.00
N ALA A 15 2.35 -9.10 -1.08
CA ALA A 15 1.15 -8.30 -0.86
C ALA A 15 0.07 -8.54 -1.94
N ARG A 16 0.46 -8.89 -3.17
CA ARG A 16 -0.47 -9.26 -4.23
C ARG A 16 -1.19 -10.58 -3.91
N TRP A 17 -0.46 -11.60 -3.48
CA TRP A 17 -1.05 -12.87 -3.05
C TRP A 17 -1.93 -12.72 -1.81
N LEU A 18 -1.50 -11.90 -0.84
CA LEU A 18 -2.30 -11.58 0.34
C LEU A 18 -3.62 -10.89 -0.03
N ARG A 19 -3.58 -9.88 -0.91
CA ARG A 19 -4.79 -9.19 -1.41
C ARG A 19 -5.71 -10.15 -2.16
N LEU A 20 -5.16 -11.01 -2.99
CA LEU A 20 -5.93 -11.99 -3.75
C LEU A 20 -6.62 -12.98 -2.80
N GLY A 21 -5.88 -13.52 -1.83
CA GLY A 21 -6.43 -14.40 -0.80
C GLY A 21 -7.55 -13.74 0.00
N PHE A 22 -7.34 -12.51 0.48
CA PHE A 22 -8.37 -11.75 1.19
C PHE A 22 -9.57 -11.42 0.32
N GLY A 23 -9.35 -10.97 -0.92
CA GLY A 23 -10.43 -10.64 -1.86
C GLY A 23 -11.32 -11.84 -2.17
N VAL A 24 -10.73 -13.03 -2.37
CA VAL A 24 -11.49 -14.28 -2.57
C VAL A 24 -12.27 -14.65 -1.31
N PHE A 25 -11.65 -14.52 -0.13
CA PHE A 25 -12.33 -14.80 1.14
C PHE A 25 -13.54 -13.88 1.37
N LEU A 26 -13.38 -12.57 1.17
CA LEU A 26 -14.46 -11.61 1.26
C LEU A 26 -15.55 -11.85 0.21
N ALA A 27 -15.18 -12.26 -1.00
CA ALA A 27 -16.17 -12.64 -2.02
C ALA A 27 -17.01 -13.84 -1.58
N ALA A 28 -16.39 -14.87 -1.00
CA ALA A 28 -17.11 -16.02 -0.45
C ALA A 28 -18.04 -15.63 0.71
N GLN A 29 -17.59 -14.72 1.59
CA GLN A 29 -18.42 -14.18 2.67
C GLN A 29 -19.57 -13.33 2.16
N ALA A 30 -19.34 -12.51 1.12
CA ALA A 30 -20.38 -11.69 0.51
C ALA A 30 -21.50 -12.55 -0.09
N ILE A 31 -21.17 -13.73 -0.64
CA ILE A 31 -22.17 -14.68 -1.12
C ILE A 31 -22.95 -15.31 0.03
N GLN A 32 -22.28 -15.68 1.13
CA GLN A 32 -22.93 -16.33 2.27
C GLN A 32 -23.83 -15.37 3.06
N LEU A 33 -23.38 -14.13 3.29
CA LEU A 33 -24.13 -13.13 4.05
C LEU A 33 -25.02 -12.27 3.16
N SER A 34 -24.92 -12.38 1.83
CA SER A 34 -25.62 -11.53 0.85
C SER A 34 -25.43 -10.03 1.09
N ASP A 35 -24.29 -9.67 1.66
CA ASP A 35 -23.96 -8.29 2.04
C ASP A 35 -23.28 -7.56 0.89
N VAL A 36 -23.98 -6.57 0.34
CA VAL A 36 -23.54 -5.81 -0.85
C VAL A 36 -22.23 -5.08 -0.57
N LEU A 37 -22.05 -4.55 0.64
CA LEU A 37 -20.86 -3.80 1.01
C LEU A 37 -19.60 -4.68 0.96
N SER A 38 -19.72 -5.89 1.50
CA SER A 38 -18.66 -6.91 1.48
C SER A 38 -18.31 -7.32 0.05
N GLY A 39 -19.30 -7.45 -0.84
CA GLY A 39 -19.09 -7.74 -2.26
C GLY A 39 -18.34 -6.62 -2.99
N VAL A 40 -18.68 -5.36 -2.72
CA VAL A 40 -17.97 -4.19 -3.29
C VAL A 40 -16.51 -4.15 -2.82
N LEU A 41 -16.26 -4.37 -1.53
CA LEU A 41 -14.90 -4.44 -0.98
C LEU A 41 -14.09 -5.59 -1.58
N ALA A 42 -14.69 -6.77 -1.74
CA ALA A 42 -14.06 -7.92 -2.39
C ALA A 42 -13.69 -7.59 -3.84
N ALA A 43 -14.61 -7.00 -4.61
CA ALA A 43 -14.38 -6.62 -5.99
C ALA A 43 -13.23 -5.61 -6.12
N LEU A 44 -13.17 -4.60 -5.25
CA LEU A 44 -12.08 -3.62 -5.24
C LEU A 44 -10.72 -4.26 -4.92
N LEU A 45 -10.66 -5.14 -3.92
CA LEU A 45 -9.42 -5.84 -3.55
C LEU A 45 -8.92 -6.79 -4.66
N LEU A 46 -9.84 -7.52 -5.30
CA LEU A 46 -9.53 -8.37 -6.44
C LEU A 46 -9.07 -7.55 -7.64
N PHE A 47 -9.74 -6.44 -7.93
CA PHE A 47 -9.35 -5.52 -9.00
C PHE A 47 -7.93 -4.96 -8.77
N GLN A 48 -7.61 -4.55 -7.54
CA GLN A 48 -6.26 -4.12 -7.16
C GLN A 48 -5.21 -5.24 -7.31
N ALA A 49 -5.59 -6.49 -7.00
CA ALA A 49 -4.71 -7.66 -7.14
C ALA A 49 -4.42 -8.03 -8.61
N VAL A 50 -5.39 -7.81 -9.51
CA VAL A 50 -5.27 -8.07 -10.94
C VAL A 50 -4.50 -6.96 -11.65
N THR A 51 -4.90 -5.71 -11.43
CA THR A 51 -4.28 -4.52 -12.06
C THR A 51 -2.92 -4.19 -11.47
N ASN A 52 -2.52 -4.87 -10.40
CA ASN A 52 -1.27 -4.63 -9.69
C ASN A 52 -1.15 -3.16 -9.22
N THR A 53 -2.26 -2.43 -9.19
CA THR A 53 -2.32 -1.00 -8.86
C THR A 53 -2.90 -0.90 -7.47
N GLY A 54 -2.05 -0.68 -6.47
CA GLY A 54 -2.46 -0.66 -5.07
C GLY A 54 -1.74 0.42 -4.26
N CYS A 55 -2.45 0.99 -3.29
CA CYS A 55 -1.91 1.98 -2.36
C CYS A 55 -0.78 1.42 -1.46
N CYS A 56 -0.77 0.11 -1.21
CA CYS A 56 0.14 -0.53 -0.23
C CYS A 56 1.30 -1.32 -0.87
N GLY A 57 1.78 -0.94 -2.05
CA GLY A 57 2.98 -1.53 -2.68
C GLY A 57 4.16 -0.56 -2.64
N ALA A 58 5.37 -1.04 -2.92
CA ALA A 58 6.62 -0.25 -2.95
C ALA A 58 6.64 0.97 -3.89
N GLY A 59 5.58 1.18 -4.70
CA GLY A 59 5.33 2.38 -5.50
C GLY A 59 3.86 2.82 -5.50
N GLY A 60 3.07 2.41 -4.50
CA GLY A 60 1.70 2.90 -4.28
C GLY A 60 1.72 4.36 -3.80
N CYS A 61 0.55 4.94 -3.47
CA CYS A 61 0.41 6.28 -2.87
C CYS A 61 1.15 6.41 -1.51
N ALA A 62 2.46 6.28 -1.52
CA ALA A 62 3.33 6.69 -0.46
C ALA A 62 3.38 8.21 -0.54
N VAL A 63 2.93 8.86 0.54
CA VAL A 63 3.36 10.23 0.83
C VAL A 63 4.88 10.21 0.71
N PRO A 64 5.52 11.10 -0.07
CA PRO A 64 6.98 11.09 -0.21
C PRO A 64 7.57 11.15 1.19
N THR A 65 8.17 10.05 1.64
CA THR A 65 8.98 10.08 2.85
C THR A 65 10.19 10.89 2.46
N ALA A 66 10.30 12.10 3.00
CA ALA A 66 11.53 12.88 2.92
C ALA A 66 12.61 12.04 3.60
N SER A 67 13.25 11.16 2.83
CA SER A 67 14.49 10.51 3.22
C SER A 67 15.47 11.65 3.27
N LYS A 68 15.62 12.24 4.46
CA LYS A 68 16.64 13.23 4.75
C LYS A 68 17.97 12.54 4.48
N LYS A 69 18.47 12.71 3.26
CA LYS A 69 19.88 12.50 2.99
C LYS A 69 20.59 13.53 3.86
N GLU A 70 21.18 13.00 4.92
CA GLU A 70 22.30 13.62 5.59
C GLU A 70 23.29 14.11 4.51
N ASN A 71 23.76 15.35 4.65
CA ASN A 71 24.61 16.12 3.74
C ASN A 71 23.87 16.90 2.64
N LEU A 72 23.42 18.12 2.95
CA LEU A 72 23.54 19.31 2.09
C LEU A 72 23.35 20.57 2.98
N PRO A 73 24.16 21.64 2.81
CA PRO A 73 24.25 22.75 3.75
C PRO A 73 22.97 23.59 3.77
N ASP A 74 22.66 24.06 4.98
CA ASP A 74 21.59 24.98 5.39
C ASP A 74 21.11 25.95 4.29
N GLN A 75 20.06 25.57 3.54
CA GLN A 75 19.28 26.54 2.79
C GLN A 75 18.33 27.23 3.76
N LYS A 76 18.84 28.32 4.33
CA LYS A 76 18.12 29.42 4.98
C LYS A 76 16.79 29.70 4.27
N THR A 77 15.70 29.18 4.80
CA THR A 77 14.36 29.64 4.45
C THR A 77 14.20 31.04 5.02
N VAL A 78 14.39 32.05 4.17
CA VAL A 78 13.94 33.41 4.44
C VAL A 78 12.43 33.35 4.56
N TYR A 79 11.93 33.49 5.79
CA TYR A 79 10.53 33.79 6.03
C TYR A 79 10.31 35.22 5.54
N GLU A 80 9.33 35.42 4.68
CA GLU A 80 8.79 36.76 4.43
C GLU A 80 7.56 36.84 5.34
N GLU A 81 7.67 37.60 6.42
CA GLU A 81 6.52 37.89 7.28
C GLU A 81 5.43 38.56 6.45
N VAL A 82 4.33 37.83 6.21
CA VAL A 82 3.13 38.40 5.61
C VAL A 82 2.53 39.36 6.66
N LYS A 83 2.70 40.65 6.40
CA LYS A 83 2.11 41.74 7.19
C LYS A 83 0.60 41.85 6.98
#